data_AF-A0AAW5EKK6-F1
#
_entry.id   AF-A0AAW5EKK6-F1
#
_cell.length_a   1.000
_cell.length_b   1.000
_cell.length_c   1.000
_cell.angle_alpha   90.00
_cell.angle_beta   90.00
_cell.angle_gamma   90.00
#
_symmetry.space_group_name_H-M   'P 1'
#
loop_
_entity.id
_entity.type
_entity.pdbx_description
1 polymer ?
#
loop_
_entity_poly.entity_id
_entity_poly.type
_entity_poly.pdbx_seq_one_letter_code
_entity_poly.pdbx_strand_id
1 'polypeptide(L)'
;GLKANDLSKQNTGLSYKSYFDWAKATKEAFAKNPNIKYLVVLLGANDPWDIKKGGVYHRFGSDSWIDIYTYRVNEIINIAKQHHAKILWFEIPPVKKNELNEKIQILNKIYSEEILKNKQIFINTKLFFSVNDEFSTYIKNENNKSIKMRTDDGIHFTSNGAKEMSKLLLQHITIKEENAN
;
A
#
# COMPACT_ATOMS: atom_id res chain seq x y z
N GLY A 1 -0.02 23.01 8.97
CA GLY A 1 -0.79 22.20 7.98
C GLY A 1 0.01 20.98 7.53
N LEU A 2 -0.65 19.96 6.96
CA LEU A 2 0.01 18.76 6.43
C LEU A 2 0.80 19.10 5.15
N LYS A 3 2.02 18.57 5.04
CA LYS A 3 2.82 18.61 3.79
C LYS A 3 3.05 17.18 3.33
N ALA A 4 2.77 16.91 2.07
CA ALA A 4 2.99 15.60 1.45
C ALA A 4 4.12 15.71 0.42
N ASN A 5 4.93 14.67 0.32
CA ASN A 5 5.89 14.47 -0.75
C ASN A 5 5.51 13.18 -1.48
N ASP A 6 5.12 13.30 -2.74
CA ASP A 6 4.73 12.15 -3.55
C ASP A 6 5.98 11.49 -4.16
N LEU A 7 6.19 10.22 -3.82
CA LEU A 7 7.27 9.39 -4.35
C LEU A 7 6.76 8.39 -5.40
N SER A 8 5.45 8.42 -5.73
CA SER A 8 4.80 7.42 -6.54
C SER A 8 5.48 7.25 -7.90
N LYS A 9 5.58 5.99 -8.34
CA LYS A 9 6.13 5.64 -9.64
C LYS A 9 5.32 4.51 -10.26
N GLN A 10 4.76 4.78 -11.43
CA GLN A 10 3.94 3.83 -12.17
C GLN A 10 4.72 2.56 -12.52
N ASN A 11 4.00 1.44 -12.58
CA ASN A 11 4.54 0.13 -12.98
C ASN A 11 5.76 -0.32 -12.14
N THR A 12 5.76 0.01 -10.86
CA THR A 12 6.76 -0.46 -9.90
C THR A 12 6.11 -1.23 -8.76
N GLY A 13 6.96 -1.91 -8.00
CA GLY A 13 6.59 -2.66 -6.81
C GLY A 13 7.84 -3.30 -6.20
N LEU A 14 7.66 -4.18 -5.23
CA LEU A 14 8.74 -4.80 -4.48
C LEU A 14 9.32 -6.06 -5.16
N SER A 15 8.68 -6.63 -6.17
CA SER A 15 9.14 -7.87 -6.83
C SER A 15 10.34 -7.64 -7.77
N TYR A 16 10.37 -6.51 -8.48
CA TYR A 16 11.44 -6.18 -9.45
C TYR A 16 12.37 -5.08 -8.93
N LYS A 17 13.07 -5.36 -7.82
CA LYS A 17 14.01 -4.41 -7.18
C LYS A 17 15.09 -3.88 -8.12
N SER A 18 15.50 -4.64 -9.14
CA SER A 18 16.47 -4.20 -10.15
C SER A 18 15.92 -3.14 -11.11
N TYR A 19 14.61 -3.08 -11.32
CA TYR A 19 13.96 -2.03 -12.11
C TYR A 19 13.74 -0.76 -11.27
N PHE A 20 13.25 -0.92 -10.04
CA PHE A 20 13.13 0.18 -9.10
C PHE A 20 13.29 -0.30 -7.66
N ASP A 21 14.21 0.31 -6.92
CA ASP A 21 14.49 -0.03 -5.53
C ASP A 21 13.74 0.92 -4.59
N TRP A 22 12.57 0.49 -4.13
CA TRP A 22 11.77 1.25 -3.16
C TRP A 22 12.48 1.45 -1.83
N ALA A 23 13.30 0.50 -1.35
CA ALA A 23 14.06 0.67 -0.10
C ALA A 23 15.08 1.81 -0.25
N LYS A 24 15.80 1.86 -1.38
CA LYS A 24 16.68 2.97 -1.71
C LYS A 24 15.93 4.30 -1.81
N ALA A 25 14.80 4.33 -2.53
CA ALA A 25 13.99 5.54 -2.68
C ALA A 25 13.45 6.06 -1.32
N THR A 26 12.99 5.17 -0.45
CA THR A 26 12.55 5.52 0.91
C THR A 26 13.70 6.09 1.73
N LYS A 27 14.89 5.47 1.69
CA LYS A 27 16.08 5.99 2.39
C LYS A 27 16.47 7.38 1.92
N GLU A 28 16.47 7.61 0.61
CA GLU A 28 16.78 8.92 0.02
C GLU A 28 15.73 9.99 0.40
N ALA A 29 14.45 9.61 0.45
CA ALA A 29 13.39 10.53 0.84
C ALA A 29 13.54 11.02 2.29
N PHE A 30 13.86 10.12 3.23
CA PHE A 30 14.15 10.47 4.61
C PHE A 30 15.44 11.29 4.76
N ALA A 31 16.48 10.98 3.99
CA ALA A 31 17.72 11.77 4.00
C ALA A 31 17.48 13.22 3.54
N LYS A 32 16.65 13.41 2.50
CA LYS A 32 16.29 14.75 1.99
C LYS A 32 15.29 15.47 2.89
N ASN A 33 14.46 14.75 3.64
CA ASN A 33 13.38 15.30 4.45
C ASN A 33 13.38 14.66 5.85
N PRO A 34 14.31 15.06 6.74
CA PRO A 34 14.48 14.43 8.05
C PRO A 34 13.27 14.60 8.99
N ASN A 35 12.34 15.51 8.66
CA ASN A 35 11.15 15.79 9.44
C ASN A 35 9.92 14.94 9.07
N ILE A 36 10.03 14.00 8.11
CA ILE A 36 8.92 13.09 7.77
C ILE A 36 8.48 12.33 9.02
N LYS A 37 7.21 12.47 9.41
CA LYS A 37 6.60 11.79 10.56
C LYS A 37 5.83 10.53 10.18
N TYR A 38 5.35 10.47 8.95
CA TYR A 38 4.49 9.41 8.44
C TYR A 38 5.01 8.93 7.09
N LEU A 39 5.16 7.61 6.94
CA LEU A 39 5.36 6.96 5.65
C LEU A 39 4.06 6.25 5.27
N VAL A 40 3.44 6.69 4.18
CA VAL A 40 2.22 6.07 3.64
C VAL A 40 2.61 5.16 2.49
N VAL A 41 2.15 3.90 2.50
CA VAL A 41 2.51 2.91 1.48
C VAL A 41 1.25 2.30 0.87
N LEU A 42 1.17 2.35 -0.45
CA LEU A 42 0.22 1.57 -1.25
C LEU A 42 0.99 1.00 -2.45
N LEU A 43 1.37 -0.27 -2.34
CA LEU A 43 2.14 -1.01 -3.33
C LEU A 43 1.59 -2.43 -3.45
N GLY A 44 1.91 -3.10 -4.56
CA GLY A 44 1.69 -4.55 -4.70
C GLY A 44 0.81 -4.96 -5.88
N ALA A 45 0.04 -4.07 -6.51
CA ALA A 45 -0.78 -4.44 -7.67
C ALA A 45 0.07 -4.94 -8.87
N ASN A 46 1.34 -4.52 -8.96
CA ASN A 46 2.28 -4.92 -10.01
C ASN A 46 3.24 -6.04 -9.59
N ASP A 47 3.13 -6.55 -8.37
CA ASP A 47 4.08 -7.48 -7.77
C ASP A 47 3.81 -8.99 -7.91
N PRO A 48 2.60 -9.46 -8.28
CA PRO A 48 2.30 -10.89 -8.42
C PRO A 48 2.96 -11.65 -9.57
N TRP A 49 4.28 -11.56 -9.67
CA TRP A 49 5.13 -12.23 -10.64
C TRP A 49 6.30 -12.92 -9.95
N ASP A 50 6.95 -13.83 -10.66
CA ASP A 50 8.14 -14.51 -10.18
C ASP A 50 9.28 -13.52 -9.89
N ILE A 51 10.00 -13.77 -8.80
CA ILE A 51 11.19 -12.99 -8.45
C ILE A 51 12.42 -13.70 -8.99
N LYS A 52 13.20 -13.01 -9.83
CA LYS A 52 14.54 -13.45 -10.21
C LYS A 52 15.57 -12.89 -9.22
N LYS A 53 16.27 -13.75 -8.48
CA LYS A 53 17.31 -13.36 -7.52
C LYS A 53 18.46 -14.36 -7.58
N GLY A 54 19.71 -13.86 -7.69
CA GLY A 54 20.89 -14.73 -7.75
C GLY A 54 20.88 -15.72 -8.93
N GLY A 55 20.26 -15.36 -10.04
CA GLY A 55 20.11 -16.25 -11.21
C GLY A 55 18.96 -17.26 -11.12
N VAL A 56 18.31 -17.39 -9.96
CA VAL A 56 17.20 -18.33 -9.72
C VAL A 56 15.85 -17.62 -9.84
N TYR A 57 14.86 -18.30 -10.43
CA TYR A 57 13.47 -17.87 -10.44
C TYR A 57 12.74 -18.47 -9.23
N HIS A 58 12.23 -17.59 -8.37
CA HIS A 58 11.36 -17.94 -7.27
C HIS A 58 9.92 -17.74 -7.73
N ARG A 59 9.15 -18.82 -7.78
CA ARG A 59 7.75 -18.76 -8.25
C ARG A 59 6.89 -17.99 -7.27
N PHE A 60 6.02 -17.12 -7.78
CA PHE A 60 5.08 -16.39 -6.94
C PHE A 60 4.35 -17.32 -5.97
N GLY A 61 4.28 -16.92 -4.69
CA GLY A 61 3.61 -17.69 -3.64
C GLY A 61 4.38 -18.91 -3.10
N SER A 62 5.54 -19.27 -3.67
CA SER A 62 6.42 -20.25 -3.04
C SER A 62 7.05 -19.71 -1.75
N ASP A 63 7.44 -20.57 -0.82
CA ASP A 63 8.09 -20.16 0.45
C ASP A 63 9.29 -19.23 0.19
N SER A 64 10.16 -19.61 -0.74
CA SER A 64 11.31 -18.79 -1.10
C SER A 64 10.96 -17.42 -1.68
N TRP A 65 9.82 -17.30 -2.38
CA TRP A 65 9.32 -16.02 -2.88
C TRP A 65 8.77 -15.17 -1.73
N ILE A 66 7.98 -15.79 -0.84
CA ILE A 66 7.41 -15.15 0.35
C ILE A 66 8.53 -14.61 1.23
N ASP A 67 9.59 -15.39 1.47
CA ASP A 67 10.75 -14.96 2.26
C ASP A 67 11.43 -13.72 1.64
N ILE A 68 11.68 -13.73 0.33
CA ILE A 68 12.31 -12.61 -0.35
C ILE A 68 11.41 -11.37 -0.31
N TYR A 69 10.13 -11.53 -0.54
CA TYR A 69 9.19 -10.42 -0.57
C TYR A 69 8.99 -9.81 0.82
N THR A 70 8.84 -10.66 1.85
CA THR A 70 8.76 -10.29 3.27
C THR A 70 10.02 -9.55 3.72
N TYR A 71 11.20 -10.00 3.28
CA TYR A 71 12.45 -9.28 3.52
C TYR A 71 12.40 -7.85 2.94
N ARG A 72 11.92 -7.68 1.70
CA ARG A 72 11.84 -6.36 1.04
C ARG A 72 10.81 -5.43 1.70
N VAL A 73 9.70 -5.96 2.20
CA VAL A 73 8.76 -5.21 3.05
C VAL A 73 9.46 -4.73 4.33
N ASN A 74 10.21 -5.63 4.98
CA ASN A 74 10.95 -5.31 6.20
C ASN A 74 12.08 -4.28 5.98
N GLU A 75 12.71 -4.23 4.80
CA GLU A 75 13.67 -3.17 4.48
C GLU A 75 13.04 -1.77 4.63
N ILE A 76 11.84 -1.56 4.06
CA ILE A 76 11.11 -0.30 4.15
C ILE A 76 10.72 -0.01 5.61
N ILE A 77 10.23 -1.03 6.33
CA ILE A 77 9.85 -0.89 7.74
C ILE A 77 11.04 -0.45 8.59
N ASN A 78 12.20 -1.08 8.41
CA ASN A 78 13.40 -0.80 9.18
C ASN A 78 13.94 0.61 8.90
N ILE A 79 13.90 1.08 7.65
CA ILE A 79 14.28 2.45 7.31
C ILE A 79 13.37 3.45 8.04
N ALA A 80 12.05 3.28 7.96
CA ALA A 80 11.12 4.19 8.65
C ALA A 80 11.34 4.18 10.19
N LYS A 81 11.60 3.02 10.79
CA LYS A 81 11.93 2.89 12.22
C LYS A 81 13.19 3.65 12.62
N GLN A 82 14.25 3.59 11.80
CA GLN A 82 15.49 4.35 12.03
C GLN A 82 15.25 5.86 12.04
N HIS A 83 14.24 6.33 11.31
CA HIS A 83 13.84 7.74 11.26
C HIS A 83 12.67 8.08 12.20
N HIS A 84 12.25 7.16 13.08
CA HIS A 84 11.13 7.33 14.00
C HIS A 84 9.81 7.72 13.31
N ALA A 85 9.63 7.34 12.05
CA ALA A 85 8.41 7.60 11.30
C ALA A 85 7.39 6.48 11.50
N LYS A 86 6.12 6.85 11.67
CA LYS A 86 5.02 5.90 11.74
C LYS A 86 4.65 5.45 10.32
N ILE A 87 4.45 4.16 10.13
CA ILE A 87 4.03 3.59 8.84
C ILE A 87 2.52 3.41 8.83
N LEU A 88 1.91 3.86 7.74
CA LEU A 88 0.51 3.71 7.37
C LEU A 88 0.49 2.91 6.07
N TRP A 89 0.39 1.59 6.17
CA TRP A 89 0.43 0.69 5.02
C TRP A 89 -0.99 0.28 4.64
N PHE A 90 -1.40 0.60 3.42
CA PHE A 90 -2.71 0.21 2.92
C PHE A 90 -2.73 -1.27 2.53
N GLU A 91 -3.79 -1.96 2.94
CA GLU A 91 -4.29 -3.12 2.22
C GLU A 91 -4.48 -2.75 0.75
N ILE A 92 -3.94 -3.55 -0.17
CA ILE A 92 -4.25 -3.40 -1.59
C ILE A 92 -5.75 -3.68 -1.74
N PRO A 93 -6.57 -2.71 -2.17
CA PRO A 93 -8.00 -2.95 -2.24
C PRO A 93 -8.31 -3.93 -3.37
N PRO A 94 -9.42 -4.69 -3.28
CA PRO A 94 -9.83 -5.63 -4.30
C PRO A 94 -9.80 -5.07 -5.73
N VAL A 95 -9.54 -5.95 -6.69
CA VAL A 95 -9.49 -5.65 -8.13
C VAL A 95 -10.39 -6.58 -8.93
N LYS A 96 -10.81 -6.13 -10.11
CA LYS A 96 -11.80 -6.83 -10.95
C LYS A 96 -11.38 -8.21 -11.44
N LYS A 97 -10.08 -8.41 -11.71
CA LYS A 97 -9.57 -9.69 -12.22
C LYS A 97 -9.35 -10.65 -11.06
N ASN A 98 -10.14 -11.73 -11.00
CA ASN A 98 -10.11 -12.71 -9.91
C ASN A 98 -8.70 -13.28 -9.66
N GLU A 99 -7.99 -13.71 -10.71
CA GLU A 99 -6.63 -14.26 -10.57
C GLU A 99 -5.66 -13.26 -9.90
N LEU A 100 -5.71 -11.99 -10.30
CA LEU A 100 -4.89 -10.96 -9.68
C LEU A 100 -5.34 -10.69 -8.24
N ASN A 101 -6.65 -10.68 -7.99
CA ASN A 101 -7.23 -10.43 -6.69
C ASN A 101 -6.85 -11.52 -5.66
N GLU A 102 -6.82 -12.78 -6.07
CA GLU A 102 -6.36 -13.92 -5.28
C GLU A 102 -4.88 -13.78 -4.91
N LYS A 103 -4.04 -13.45 -5.90
CA LYS A 103 -2.61 -13.21 -5.65
C LYS A 103 -2.38 -12.02 -4.71
N ILE A 104 -3.17 -10.97 -4.83
CA ILE A 104 -3.14 -9.81 -3.91
C ILE A 104 -3.42 -10.23 -2.46
N GLN A 105 -4.25 -11.25 -2.20
CA GLN A 105 -4.51 -11.71 -0.83
C GLN A 105 -3.23 -12.23 -0.16
N ILE A 106 -2.33 -12.87 -0.92
CA ILE A 106 -1.02 -13.32 -0.41
C ILE A 106 -0.17 -12.11 0.00
N LEU A 107 -0.17 -11.05 -0.80
CA LEU A 107 0.56 -9.82 -0.48
C LEU A 107 -0.01 -9.13 0.75
N ASN A 108 -1.34 -8.97 0.82
CA ASN A 108 -2.02 -8.34 1.94
C ASN A 108 -1.80 -9.12 3.24
N LYS A 109 -1.71 -10.45 3.18
CA LYS A 109 -1.33 -11.27 4.33
C LYS A 109 0.07 -10.89 4.83
N ILE A 110 1.08 -10.88 3.96
CA ILE A 110 2.46 -10.48 4.32
C ILE A 110 2.49 -9.06 4.90
N TYR A 111 1.79 -8.12 4.27
CA TYR A 111 1.73 -6.74 4.74
C TYR A 111 1.10 -6.63 6.12
N SER A 112 -0.08 -7.22 6.32
CA SER A 112 -0.77 -7.15 7.61
C SER A 112 0.07 -7.77 8.73
N GLU A 113 0.65 -8.95 8.50
CA GLU A 113 1.49 -9.64 9.48
C GLU A 113 2.72 -8.80 9.88
N GLU A 114 3.51 -8.33 8.92
CA GLU A 114 4.75 -7.59 9.24
C GLU A 114 4.50 -6.19 9.79
N ILE A 115 3.46 -5.50 9.33
CA ILE A 115 3.09 -4.16 9.81
C ILE A 115 2.56 -4.24 11.24
N LEU A 116 1.67 -5.18 11.55
CA LEU A 116 1.13 -5.37 12.89
C LEU A 116 2.22 -5.86 13.87
N LYS A 117 3.06 -6.83 13.47
CA LYS A 117 4.23 -7.29 14.24
C LYS A 117 5.18 -6.16 14.63
N ASN A 118 5.37 -5.17 13.75
CA ASN A 118 6.19 -3.99 14.01
C ASN A 118 5.45 -2.84 14.69
N LYS A 119 4.22 -3.08 15.20
CA LYS A 119 3.36 -2.07 15.87
C LYS A 119 3.11 -0.84 14.99
N GLN A 120 3.03 -1.05 13.68
CA GLN A 120 2.67 -0.02 12.69
C GLN A 120 1.19 -0.13 12.34
N ILE A 121 0.68 0.77 11.48
CA ILE A 121 -0.74 0.83 11.15
C ILE A 121 -0.96 0.18 9.79
N PHE A 122 -1.75 -0.89 9.77
CA PHE A 122 -2.28 -1.50 8.55
C PHE A 122 -3.70 -0.99 8.31
N ILE A 123 -3.94 -0.35 7.16
CA ILE A 123 -5.22 0.29 6.84
C ILE A 123 -6.02 -0.66 5.94
N ASN A 124 -7.10 -1.21 6.46
CA ASN A 124 -8.01 -2.05 5.68
C ASN A 124 -8.82 -1.18 4.71
N THR A 125 -8.96 -1.65 3.47
CA THR A 125 -9.61 -0.94 2.37
C THR A 125 -10.76 -1.74 1.76
N LYS A 126 -10.82 -3.06 2.00
CA LYS A 126 -11.77 -3.99 1.39
C LYS A 126 -13.21 -3.47 1.31
N LEU A 127 -13.77 -3.02 2.43
CA LEU A 127 -15.17 -2.57 2.54
C LEU A 127 -15.54 -1.42 1.58
N PHE A 128 -14.55 -0.64 1.12
CA PHE A 128 -14.76 0.50 0.22
C PHE A 128 -14.61 0.15 -1.26
N PHE A 129 -14.31 -1.11 -1.56
CA PHE A 129 -14.12 -1.63 -2.92
C PHE A 129 -14.75 -3.02 -3.10
N SER A 130 -15.58 -3.46 -2.16
CA SER A 130 -16.28 -4.74 -2.22
C SER A 130 -17.76 -4.65 -1.84
N VAL A 131 -18.59 -5.50 -2.43
CA VAL A 131 -19.97 -5.78 -2.02
C VAL A 131 -20.10 -7.29 -1.82
N ASN A 132 -20.64 -7.72 -0.67
CA ASN A 132 -20.72 -9.14 -0.30
C ASN A 132 -19.35 -9.84 -0.38
N ASP A 133 -18.29 -9.16 0.09
CA ASP A 133 -16.90 -9.62 0.05
C ASP A 133 -16.27 -9.79 -1.35
N GLU A 134 -16.99 -9.47 -2.42
CA GLU A 134 -16.50 -9.50 -3.80
C GLU A 134 -16.19 -8.10 -4.33
N PHE A 135 -15.24 -8.00 -5.26
CA PHE A 135 -14.91 -6.73 -5.92
C PHE A 135 -16.15 -6.04 -6.48
N SER A 136 -16.24 -4.72 -6.27
CA SER A 136 -17.22 -3.90 -6.97
C SER A 136 -16.61 -2.59 -7.48
N THR A 137 -16.90 -2.25 -8.73
CA THR A 137 -16.56 -0.95 -9.33
C THR A 137 -17.34 0.19 -8.68
N TYR A 138 -18.51 -0.10 -8.11
CA TYR A 138 -19.44 0.87 -7.53
C TYR A 138 -19.80 0.52 -6.09
N ILE A 139 -19.82 1.51 -5.22
CA ILE A 139 -20.24 1.37 -3.83
C ILE A 139 -21.41 2.31 -3.56
N LYS A 140 -22.39 1.84 -2.80
CA LYS A 140 -23.50 2.67 -2.34
C LYS A 140 -23.04 3.57 -1.20
N ASN A 141 -23.29 4.86 -1.31
CA ASN A 141 -23.06 5.78 -0.20
C ASN A 141 -24.23 5.74 0.81
N GLU A 142 -24.15 6.57 1.85
CA GLU A 142 -25.15 6.70 2.92
C GLU A 142 -26.55 7.05 2.40
N ASN A 143 -26.66 7.72 1.25
CA ASN A 143 -27.93 8.06 0.59
C ASN A 143 -28.38 6.99 -0.43
N ASN A 144 -27.83 5.77 -0.36
CA ASN A 144 -28.10 4.66 -1.28
C ASN A 144 -27.77 4.96 -2.76
N LYS A 145 -26.97 6.02 -3.03
CA LYS A 145 -26.53 6.37 -4.38
C LYS A 145 -25.30 5.57 -4.77
N SER A 146 -25.31 5.00 -5.97
CA SER A 146 -24.18 4.27 -6.54
C SER A 146 -23.06 5.23 -6.95
N ILE A 147 -21.87 5.07 -6.35
CA ILE A 147 -20.68 5.90 -6.60
C ILE A 147 -19.60 5.02 -7.22
N LYS A 148 -19.08 5.44 -8.38
CA LYS A 148 -17.98 4.75 -9.07
C LYS A 148 -16.67 4.97 -8.32
N MET A 149 -16.06 3.90 -7.81
CA MET A 149 -14.82 3.93 -7.03
C MET A 149 -13.58 3.54 -7.85
N ARG A 150 -13.76 2.67 -8.86
CA ARG A 150 -12.68 2.23 -9.77
C ARG A 150 -12.94 2.67 -11.21
N THR A 151 -11.87 2.87 -11.97
CA THR A 151 -11.93 2.99 -13.43
C THR A 151 -12.38 1.68 -14.07
N ASP A 152 -12.68 1.70 -15.37
CA ASP A 152 -13.26 0.55 -16.07
C ASP A 152 -12.32 -0.66 -16.18
N ASP A 153 -11.01 -0.43 -16.04
CA ASP A 153 -10.01 -1.50 -15.91
C ASP A 153 -10.12 -2.28 -14.60
N GLY A 154 -10.85 -1.76 -13.61
CA GLY A 154 -11.04 -2.38 -12.30
C GLY A 154 -9.79 -2.42 -11.42
N ILE A 155 -8.78 -1.60 -11.73
CA ILE A 155 -7.51 -1.50 -10.99
C ILE A 155 -7.28 -0.07 -10.52
N HIS A 156 -7.41 0.95 -11.38
CA HIS A 156 -7.15 2.33 -10.95
C HIS A 156 -8.37 2.94 -10.24
N PHE A 157 -8.11 3.96 -9.42
CA PHE A 157 -9.17 4.69 -8.72
C PHE A 157 -9.78 5.76 -9.61
N THR A 158 -11.08 6.01 -9.43
CA THR A 158 -11.65 7.32 -9.79
C THR A 158 -11.27 8.36 -8.73
N SER A 159 -11.56 9.64 -8.97
CA SER A 159 -11.42 10.69 -7.94
C SER A 159 -12.22 10.38 -6.67
N ASN A 160 -13.38 9.70 -6.78
CA ASN A 160 -14.17 9.29 -5.62
C ASN A 160 -13.46 8.18 -4.83
N GLY A 161 -12.92 7.17 -5.50
CA GLY A 161 -12.15 6.11 -4.85
C GLY A 161 -10.90 6.65 -4.15
N ALA A 162 -10.16 7.56 -4.80
CA ALA A 162 -8.99 8.21 -4.21
C ALA A 162 -9.36 9.10 -3.00
N LYS A 163 -10.52 9.76 -3.05
CA LYS A 163 -11.04 10.53 -1.91
C LYS A 163 -11.37 9.64 -0.73
N GLU A 164 -11.93 8.45 -0.97
CA GLU A 164 -12.24 7.50 0.10
C GLU A 164 -10.96 6.94 0.75
N MET A 165 -9.95 6.59 -0.05
CA MET A 165 -8.63 6.22 0.46
C MET A 165 -8.01 7.33 1.32
N SER A 166 -8.14 8.59 0.89
CA SER A 166 -7.69 9.74 1.67
C SER A 166 -8.41 9.88 3.01
N LYS A 167 -9.72 9.64 3.07
CA LYS A 167 -10.47 9.66 4.34
C LYS A 167 -9.97 8.59 5.31
N LEU A 168 -9.76 7.37 4.82
CA LEU A 168 -9.22 6.26 5.63
C LEU A 168 -7.85 6.61 6.19
N LEU A 169 -6.97 7.20 5.37
CA LEU A 169 -5.67 7.67 5.84
C LEU A 169 -5.80 8.68 6.99
N LEU A 170 -6.67 9.68 6.82
CA LEU A 170 -6.81 10.78 7.77
C LEU A 170 -7.39 10.34 9.12
N GLN A 171 -8.14 9.24 9.19
CA GLN A 171 -8.60 8.66 10.46
C GLN A 171 -7.43 8.26 11.38
N HIS A 172 -6.24 8.04 10.82
CA HIS A 172 -5.04 7.63 11.54
C HIS A 172 -4.03 8.76 11.77
N ILE A 173 -4.31 9.98 11.29
CA ILE A 173 -3.41 11.12 11.42
C ILE A 173 -4.08 12.19 12.29
N THR A 174 -3.54 12.41 13.48
CA THR A 174 -3.96 13.55 14.31
C THR A 174 -3.23 14.81 13.85
N ILE A 175 -3.99 15.79 13.36
CA ILE A 175 -3.50 17.14 13.13
C ILE A 175 -3.70 17.89 14.44
N LYS A 176 -2.62 18.26 15.12
CA LYS A 176 -2.74 19.23 16.22
C LYS A 176 -3.04 20.59 15.59
N GLU A 177 -4.18 21.17 15.94
CA GLU A 177 -4.41 22.58 15.68
C GLU A 177 -3.40 23.37 16.52
N GLU A 178 -2.59 24.20 15.86
CA GLU A 178 -1.87 25.24 16.58
C GLU A 178 -2.95 26.21 17.07
N ASN A 179 -3.16 26.25 18.39
CA ASN A 179 -4.01 27.26 19.00
C ASN A 179 -3.57 28.63 18.47
N ALA A 180 -4.46 29.30 17.75
CA ALA A 180 -4.34 30.72 17.49
C ALA A 180 -4.44 31.44 18.85
N ASN A 181 -3.29 31.76 19.42
CA ASN A 181 -3.17 32.76 20.48
C ASN A 181 -2.78 34.09 19.85
#